data_AF-A0A535M6L1-F1
#
_entry.id   AF-A0A535M6L1-F1
#
_cell.length_a   1.000
_cell.length_b   1.000
_cell.length_c   1.000
_cell.angle_alpha   90.00
_cell.angle_beta   90.00
_cell.angle_gamma   90.00
#
_symmetry.space_group_name_H-M   'P 1'
#
loop_
_entity.id
_entity.type
_entity.pdbx_description
1 polymer ?
#
loop_
_entity_poly.entity_id
_entity_poly.type
_entity_poly.pdbx_seq_one_letter_code
_entity_poly.pdbx_strand_id
1 'polypeptide(L)'
;MPRSAYERSKSVETIAWQEHPLARSLALRLLQESSGESRQAIGQALLDVLDDAAGLPPCKLTVADRPQRHRKREGRLEMKTYGYYRCDWDAGEARRGSIRIYNLTAIRQQILSPKVFLETLLHEWVHHYDFAGLRLDRSPHTSGFFARIRAVAETLGVGFVAPPKREASIGPLRAVDDVVPPGPSRLRPGGTDPPTWIRDQIAALFGRKEP
;
A
#
# COMPACT_ATOMS: atom_id res chain seq x y z
N MET A 1 7.93 -26.91 9.64
CA MET A 1 7.02 -25.84 10.09
C MET A 1 6.40 -25.18 8.86
N PRO A 2 5.08 -24.96 8.80
CA PRO A 2 4.48 -24.20 7.71
C PRO A 2 5.08 -22.77 7.68
N ARG A 3 5.34 -22.24 6.49
CA ARG A 3 5.82 -20.86 6.33
C ARG A 3 4.81 -19.88 6.93
N SER A 4 5.30 -18.90 7.68
CA SER A 4 4.48 -17.82 8.22
C SER A 4 3.79 -17.03 7.10
N ALA A 5 2.67 -16.35 7.40
CA ALA A 5 2.01 -15.43 6.47
C ALA A 5 2.97 -14.39 5.88
N TYR A 6 3.93 -13.92 6.70
CA TYR A 6 4.97 -13.00 6.29
C TYR A 6 5.86 -13.59 5.19
N GLU A 7 6.39 -14.80 5.40
CA GLU A 7 7.26 -15.46 4.42
C GLU A 7 6.51 -15.80 3.14
N ARG A 8 5.25 -16.25 3.26
CA ARG A 8 4.38 -16.50 2.10
C ARG A 8 4.15 -15.21 1.30
N SER A 9 3.73 -14.12 1.96
CA SER A 9 3.51 -12.81 1.31
C SER A 9 4.79 -12.26 0.65
N LYS A 10 5.94 -12.40 1.31
CA LYS A 10 7.25 -11.95 0.80
C LYS A 10 7.67 -12.70 -0.47
N SER A 11 7.31 -13.99 -0.58
CA SER A 11 7.75 -14.85 -1.68
C SER A 11 6.99 -14.69 -3.00
N VAL A 12 5.86 -13.96 -2.98
CA VAL A 12 5.03 -13.74 -4.17
C VAL A 12 5.17 -12.27 -4.57
N GLU A 13 5.64 -12.00 -5.77
CA GLU A 13 5.89 -10.62 -6.23
C GLU A 13 4.92 -10.16 -7.32
N THR A 14 4.24 -11.10 -7.96
CA THR A 14 3.32 -10.86 -9.08
C THR A 14 1.91 -11.32 -8.76
N ILE A 15 0.97 -10.95 -9.61
CA ILE A 15 -0.42 -11.36 -9.54
C ILE A 15 -0.72 -12.27 -10.72
N ALA A 16 -1.41 -13.37 -10.45
CA ALA A 16 -1.96 -14.23 -11.49
C ALA A 16 -3.31 -13.65 -11.93
N TRP A 17 -3.42 -13.26 -13.20
CA TRP A 17 -4.67 -12.78 -13.80
C TRP A 17 -4.72 -13.07 -15.29
N GLN A 18 -5.92 -12.99 -15.85
CA GLN A 18 -6.19 -12.97 -17.28
C GLN A 18 -5.98 -11.56 -17.87
N GLU A 19 -5.94 -11.46 -19.19
CA GLU A 19 -5.88 -10.15 -19.86
C GLU A 19 -7.12 -9.30 -19.54
N HIS A 20 -6.89 -8.03 -19.26
CA HIS A 20 -7.95 -7.10 -18.84
C HIS A 20 -7.78 -5.71 -19.49
N PRO A 21 -8.01 -5.56 -20.81
CA PRO A 21 -7.79 -4.31 -21.54
C PRO A 21 -8.58 -3.12 -20.96
N LEU A 22 -9.78 -3.38 -20.42
CA LEU A 22 -10.64 -2.35 -19.83
C LEU A 22 -10.06 -1.74 -18.55
N ALA A 23 -9.30 -2.50 -17.75
CA ALA A 23 -8.80 -2.06 -16.45
C ALA A 23 -7.93 -0.80 -16.58
N ARG A 24 -7.04 -0.77 -17.58
CA ARG A 24 -6.20 0.39 -17.88
C ARG A 24 -7.04 1.64 -18.19
N SER A 25 -8.06 1.51 -19.04
CA SER A 25 -8.92 2.64 -19.39
C SER A 25 -9.67 3.20 -18.17
N LEU A 26 -10.15 2.32 -17.29
CA LEU A 26 -10.85 2.70 -16.06
C LEU A 26 -9.90 3.38 -15.07
N ALA A 27 -8.68 2.87 -14.90
CA ALA A 27 -7.67 3.50 -14.05
C ALA A 27 -7.30 4.90 -14.54
N LEU A 28 -7.11 5.09 -15.85
CA LEU A 28 -6.83 6.40 -16.44
C LEU A 28 -8.01 7.37 -16.31
N ARG A 29 -9.25 6.89 -16.46
CA ARG A 29 -10.45 7.70 -16.22
C ARG A 29 -10.55 8.12 -14.75
N LEU A 30 -10.27 7.22 -13.82
CA LEU A 30 -10.31 7.51 -12.38
C LEU A 30 -9.32 8.63 -11.99
N LEU A 31 -8.18 8.74 -12.69
CA LEU A 31 -7.22 9.84 -12.50
C LEU A 31 -7.74 11.22 -12.91
N GLN A 32 -8.83 11.30 -13.67
CA GLN A 32 -9.49 12.55 -14.05
C GLN A 32 -10.64 12.93 -13.10
N GLU A 33 -10.98 12.07 -12.13
CA GLU A 33 -12.14 12.27 -11.26
C GLU A 33 -11.77 12.78 -9.86
N SER A 34 -12.62 13.67 -9.34
CA SER A 34 -12.48 14.26 -8.00
C SER A 34 -13.73 14.07 -7.12
N SER A 35 -14.90 13.87 -7.73
CA SER A 35 -16.14 13.66 -6.98
C SER A 35 -16.18 12.26 -6.33
N GLY A 36 -16.80 12.16 -5.15
CA GLY A 36 -16.99 10.88 -4.48
C GLY A 36 -17.83 9.90 -5.31
N GLU A 37 -18.86 10.41 -6.01
CA GLU A 37 -19.77 9.62 -6.85
C GLU A 37 -19.09 9.03 -8.09
N SER A 38 -18.37 9.84 -8.88
CA SER A 38 -17.65 9.34 -10.05
C SER A 38 -16.58 8.33 -9.62
N ARG A 39 -15.86 8.62 -8.53
CA ARG A 39 -14.86 7.70 -7.96
C ARG A 39 -15.46 6.39 -7.48
N GLN A 40 -16.66 6.43 -6.91
CA GLN A 40 -17.41 5.24 -6.50
C GLN A 40 -17.77 4.38 -7.71
N ALA A 41 -18.34 4.98 -8.75
CA ALA A 41 -18.79 4.24 -9.93
C ALA A 41 -17.62 3.67 -10.74
N ILE A 42 -16.65 4.51 -11.10
CA ILE A 42 -15.49 4.10 -11.91
C ILE A 42 -14.55 3.20 -11.11
N GLY A 43 -14.35 3.50 -9.82
CA GLY A 43 -13.54 2.67 -8.93
C GLY A 43 -14.15 1.28 -8.72
N GLN A 44 -15.48 1.18 -8.58
CA GLN A 44 -16.14 -0.13 -8.51
C GLN A 44 -15.95 -0.91 -9.82
N ALA A 45 -16.20 -0.28 -10.97
CA ALA A 45 -16.00 -0.94 -12.26
C ALA A 45 -14.54 -1.41 -12.45
N LEU A 46 -13.55 -0.65 -11.97
CA LEU A 46 -12.15 -1.08 -11.99
C LEU A 46 -11.94 -2.31 -11.09
N LEU A 47 -12.49 -2.32 -9.87
CA LEU A 47 -12.40 -3.49 -8.99
C LEU A 47 -13.05 -4.72 -9.62
N ASP A 48 -14.23 -4.58 -10.21
CA ASP A 48 -14.95 -5.70 -10.82
C ASP A 48 -14.12 -6.36 -11.94
N VAL A 49 -13.46 -5.54 -12.78
CA VAL A 49 -12.57 -6.05 -13.84
C VAL A 49 -11.32 -6.72 -13.26
N LEU A 50 -10.73 -6.15 -12.20
CA LEU A 50 -9.55 -6.73 -11.57
C LEU A 50 -9.87 -8.04 -10.83
N ASP A 51 -11.01 -8.10 -10.14
CA ASP A 51 -11.50 -9.28 -9.44
C ASP A 51 -11.79 -10.40 -10.44
N ASP A 52 -12.51 -10.11 -11.53
CA ASP A 52 -12.80 -11.08 -12.60
C ASP A 52 -11.51 -11.62 -13.22
N ALA A 53 -10.59 -10.72 -13.58
CA ALA A 53 -9.33 -11.12 -14.21
C ALA A 53 -8.46 -11.97 -13.30
N ALA A 54 -8.44 -11.70 -11.99
CA ALA A 54 -7.70 -12.48 -11.00
C ALA A 54 -8.47 -13.69 -10.45
N GLY A 55 -9.71 -13.93 -10.90
CA GLY A 55 -10.57 -15.02 -10.42
C GLY A 55 -10.95 -14.88 -8.94
N LEU A 56 -11.09 -13.65 -8.45
CA LEU A 56 -11.39 -13.34 -7.06
C LEU A 56 -12.91 -13.22 -6.82
N PRO A 57 -13.38 -13.46 -5.59
CA PRO A 57 -14.75 -13.14 -5.22
C PRO A 57 -14.99 -11.62 -5.25
N PRO A 58 -16.24 -11.15 -5.41
CA PRO A 58 -16.52 -9.72 -5.54
C PRO A 58 -16.04 -8.87 -4.35
N CYS A 59 -15.46 -7.72 -4.66
CA CYS A 59 -15.04 -6.71 -3.70
C CYS A 59 -15.82 -5.40 -3.86
N LYS A 60 -16.58 -5.01 -2.83
CA LYS A 60 -17.37 -3.77 -2.84
C LYS A 60 -16.51 -2.57 -2.47
N LEU A 61 -16.46 -1.55 -3.32
CA LEU A 61 -15.94 -0.23 -2.98
C LEU A 61 -17.00 0.62 -2.25
N THR A 62 -16.57 1.40 -1.28
CA THR A 62 -17.32 2.51 -0.71
C THR A 62 -16.44 3.75 -0.63
N VAL A 63 -16.77 4.77 -1.40
CA VAL A 63 -16.15 6.10 -1.32
C VAL A 63 -16.94 6.94 -0.33
N ALA A 64 -16.36 7.16 0.85
CA ALA A 64 -16.97 7.97 1.88
C ALA A 64 -16.57 9.44 1.67
N ASP A 65 -17.53 10.29 1.29
CA ASP A 65 -17.29 11.72 1.08
C ASP A 65 -17.21 12.48 2.42
N ARG A 66 -16.18 12.13 3.19
CA ARG A 66 -15.91 12.66 4.53
C ARG A 66 -14.42 12.59 4.82
N PRO A 67 -13.93 13.33 5.83
CA PRO A 67 -12.52 13.34 6.20
C PRO A 67 -12.01 11.96 6.61
N GLN A 68 -10.75 11.70 6.27
CA GLN A 68 -10.00 10.55 6.77
C GLN A 68 -10.08 10.46 8.29
N ARG A 69 -10.21 9.22 8.77
CA ARG A 69 -10.01 8.94 10.20
C ARG A 69 -8.58 9.31 10.57
N HIS A 70 -8.45 10.03 11.66
CA HIS A 70 -7.15 10.44 12.16
C HIS A 70 -7.13 10.49 13.67
N ARG A 71 -5.92 10.41 14.22
CA ARG A 71 -5.64 10.60 15.65
C ARG A 71 -4.63 11.72 15.80
N LYS A 72 -4.85 12.59 16.78
CA LYS A 72 -3.90 13.62 17.18
C LYS A 72 -3.33 13.29 18.55
N ARG A 73 -2.04 13.56 18.74
CA ARG A 73 -1.36 13.54 20.03
C ARG A 73 -0.66 14.88 20.20
N GLU A 74 -0.93 15.58 21.30
CA GLU A 74 -0.33 16.90 21.60
C GLU A 74 -0.50 17.91 20.44
N GLY A 75 -1.69 17.93 19.82
CA GLY A 75 -2.00 18.81 18.69
C GLY A 75 -1.37 18.41 17.34
N ARG A 76 -0.49 17.41 17.30
CA ARG A 76 0.14 16.89 16.07
C ARG A 76 -0.60 15.66 15.54
N LEU A 77 -0.69 15.57 14.21
CA LEU A 77 -1.25 14.41 13.53
C LEU A 77 -0.31 13.21 13.74
N GLU A 78 -0.80 12.16 14.39
CA GLU A 78 -0.03 10.94 14.67
C GLU A 78 -0.32 9.85 13.64
N MET A 79 -1.59 9.72 13.24
CA MET A 79 -2.02 8.69 12.31
C MET A 79 -3.19 9.19 11.46
N LYS A 80 -3.19 8.80 10.19
CA LYS A 80 -4.30 8.97 9.26
C LYS A 80 -4.54 7.68 8.48
N THR A 81 -5.80 7.35 8.28
CA THR A 81 -6.23 6.18 7.50
C THR A 81 -6.90 6.66 6.22
N TYR A 82 -6.28 6.37 5.08
CA TYR A 82 -6.79 6.73 3.74
C TYR A 82 -7.93 5.82 3.30
N GLY A 83 -7.79 4.53 3.58
CA GLY A 83 -8.80 3.52 3.34
C GLY A 83 -8.55 2.29 4.20
N TYR A 84 -9.40 1.28 4.05
CA TYR A 84 -9.19 -0.03 4.61
C TYR A 84 -9.97 -1.09 3.85
N TYR A 85 -9.41 -2.27 3.78
CA TYR A 85 -10.05 -3.51 3.35
C TYR A 85 -10.63 -4.30 4.54
N ARG A 86 -11.76 -4.99 4.31
CA ARG A 86 -12.32 -6.02 5.18
C ARG A 86 -12.85 -7.17 4.32
N CYS A 87 -12.86 -8.38 4.87
CA CYS A 87 -13.57 -9.49 4.28
C CYS A 87 -14.38 -10.27 5.29
N ASP A 88 -15.41 -10.91 4.75
CA ASP A 88 -16.16 -11.94 5.44
C ASP A 88 -15.47 -13.30 5.21
N TRP A 89 -15.31 -14.05 6.29
CA TRP A 89 -14.71 -15.38 6.29
C TRP A 89 -15.81 -16.43 6.40
N ASP A 90 -15.71 -17.47 5.57
CA ASP A 90 -16.58 -18.64 5.63
C ASP A 90 -15.74 -19.90 5.40
N ALA A 91 -15.86 -20.88 6.30
CA ALA A 91 -15.09 -22.12 6.29
C ALA A 91 -13.56 -21.90 6.08
N GLY A 92 -13.01 -20.80 6.59
CA GLY A 92 -11.59 -20.46 6.46
C GLY A 92 -11.18 -19.79 5.14
N GLU A 93 -12.14 -19.47 4.27
CA GLU A 93 -11.92 -18.77 3.00
C GLU A 93 -12.57 -17.38 3.00
N ALA A 94 -11.90 -16.41 2.38
CA ALA A 94 -12.46 -15.07 2.18
C ALA A 94 -13.53 -15.11 1.07
N ARG A 95 -14.79 -14.78 1.39
CA ARG A 95 -15.93 -14.92 0.45
C ARG A 95 -16.38 -13.62 -0.20
N ARG A 96 -16.27 -12.50 0.51
CA ARG A 96 -16.65 -11.16 0.02
C ARG A 96 -15.71 -10.13 0.58
N GLY A 97 -15.20 -9.28 -0.29
CA GLY A 97 -14.35 -8.14 0.06
C GLY A 97 -15.16 -6.86 0.19
N SER A 98 -14.68 -5.94 1.04
CA SER A 98 -15.14 -4.56 1.03
C SER A 98 -13.97 -3.61 1.26
N ILE A 99 -13.84 -2.62 0.39
CA ILE A 99 -12.87 -1.54 0.47
C ILE A 99 -13.63 -0.26 0.81
N ARG A 100 -13.16 0.48 1.80
CA ARG A 100 -13.63 1.85 2.05
C ARG A 100 -12.49 2.84 1.89
N ILE A 101 -12.72 3.92 1.14
CA ILE A 101 -11.76 5.03 0.96
C ILE A 101 -12.44 6.33 1.38
N TYR A 102 -11.71 7.18 2.12
CA TYR A 102 -12.18 8.52 2.50
C TYR A 102 -11.83 9.52 1.41
N ASN A 103 -12.80 10.25 0.87
CA ASN A 103 -12.58 11.16 -0.24
C ASN A 103 -11.90 12.48 0.17
N LEU A 104 -11.92 12.83 1.46
CA LEU A 104 -11.39 14.10 1.97
C LEU A 104 -10.19 13.89 2.89
N THR A 105 -9.20 14.78 2.81
CA THR A 105 -8.01 14.80 3.67
C THR A 105 -8.37 14.98 5.15
N ALA A 106 -7.58 14.38 6.05
CA ALA A 106 -7.87 14.36 7.48
C ALA A 106 -8.05 15.75 8.13
N ILE A 107 -7.16 16.70 7.81
CA ILE A 107 -7.07 17.98 8.52
C ILE A 107 -7.79 19.09 7.77
N ARG A 108 -7.46 19.29 6.49
CA ARG A 108 -8.01 20.38 5.68
C ARG A 108 -9.34 20.04 5.03
N GLN A 109 -9.78 18.77 5.10
CA GLN A 109 -11.00 18.27 4.48
C GLN A 109 -11.11 18.56 2.97
N GLN A 110 -9.96 18.77 2.32
CA GLN A 110 -9.85 18.93 0.88
C GLN A 110 -10.00 17.59 0.19
N ILE A 111 -10.59 17.57 -1.00
CA ILE A 111 -10.67 16.38 -1.85
C ILE A 111 -9.28 15.78 -2.05
N LEU A 112 -9.16 14.46 -1.89
CA LEU A 112 -7.91 13.75 -2.17
C LEU A 112 -7.52 13.89 -3.63
N SER A 113 -6.21 13.99 -3.91
CA SER A 113 -5.75 13.95 -5.28
C SER A 113 -6.15 12.62 -5.95
N PRO A 114 -6.46 12.61 -7.26
CA PRO A 114 -6.83 11.40 -7.97
C PRO A 114 -5.76 10.31 -7.87
N LYS A 115 -4.48 10.71 -7.90
CA LYS A 115 -3.34 9.82 -7.69
C LYS A 115 -3.38 9.11 -6.34
N VAL A 116 -3.57 9.85 -5.24
CA VAL A 116 -3.64 9.27 -3.89
C VAL A 116 -4.85 8.36 -3.75
N PHE A 117 -5.98 8.70 -4.37
CA PHE A 117 -7.16 7.84 -4.39
C PHE A 117 -6.86 6.50 -5.09
N LEU A 118 -6.28 6.53 -6.29
CA LEU A 118 -5.94 5.32 -7.04
C LEU A 118 -4.88 4.48 -6.31
N GLU A 119 -3.84 5.10 -5.75
CA GLU A 119 -2.84 4.41 -4.92
C GLU A 119 -3.48 3.69 -3.73
N THR A 120 -4.44 4.35 -3.06
CA THR A 120 -5.19 3.74 -1.94
C THR A 120 -6.04 2.58 -2.44
N LEU A 121 -6.74 2.73 -3.56
CA LEU A 121 -7.58 1.66 -4.12
C LEU A 121 -6.77 0.42 -4.47
N LEU A 122 -5.64 0.58 -5.16
CA LEU A 122 -4.78 -0.54 -5.53
C LEU A 122 -4.13 -1.19 -4.30
N HIS A 123 -3.77 -0.41 -3.28
CA HIS A 123 -3.26 -0.93 -2.01
C HIS A 123 -4.29 -1.86 -1.34
N GLU A 124 -5.52 -1.37 -1.17
CA GLU A 124 -6.57 -2.16 -0.53
C GLU A 124 -7.03 -3.36 -1.39
N TRP A 125 -6.93 -3.26 -2.72
CA TRP A 125 -7.19 -4.39 -3.61
C TRP A 125 -6.08 -5.46 -3.53
N VAL A 126 -4.81 -5.10 -3.35
CA VAL A 126 -3.77 -6.11 -3.08
C VAL A 126 -4.00 -6.81 -1.74
N HIS A 127 -4.54 -6.11 -0.72
CA HIS A 127 -5.03 -6.80 0.48
C HIS A 127 -6.14 -7.81 0.13
N HIS A 128 -7.09 -7.45 -0.73
CA HIS A 128 -8.11 -8.39 -1.19
C HIS A 128 -7.51 -9.63 -1.86
N TYR A 129 -6.56 -9.45 -2.79
CA TYR A 129 -5.85 -10.54 -3.45
C TYR A 129 -5.08 -11.43 -2.47
N ASP A 130 -4.42 -10.85 -1.46
CA ASP A 130 -3.69 -11.62 -0.45
C ASP A 130 -4.60 -12.57 0.34
N PHE A 131 -5.80 -12.11 0.69
CA PHE A 131 -6.76 -12.90 1.44
C PHE A 131 -7.49 -13.91 0.56
N ALA A 132 -7.99 -13.50 -0.61
CA ALA A 132 -8.84 -14.34 -1.45
C ALA A 132 -8.05 -15.19 -2.46
N GLY A 133 -7.02 -14.62 -3.09
CA GLY A 133 -6.18 -15.30 -4.08
C GLY A 133 -5.06 -16.12 -3.43
N LEU A 134 -4.24 -15.49 -2.59
CA LEU A 134 -3.11 -16.17 -1.92
C LEU A 134 -3.51 -16.95 -0.65
N ARG A 135 -4.77 -16.79 -0.20
CA ARG A 135 -5.30 -17.47 1.00
C ARG A 135 -4.40 -17.27 2.22
N LEU A 136 -3.91 -16.05 2.38
CA LEU A 136 -3.14 -15.67 3.56
C LEU A 136 -4.09 -15.35 4.71
N ASP A 137 -3.73 -15.79 5.92
CA ASP A 137 -4.43 -15.46 7.16
C ASP A 137 -4.16 -14.01 7.61
N ARG A 138 -3.08 -13.42 7.10
CA ARG A 138 -2.70 -12.01 7.29
C ARG A 138 -2.08 -11.48 6.01
N SER A 139 -2.27 -10.19 5.75
CA SER A 139 -1.63 -9.48 4.64
C SER A 139 -0.65 -8.42 5.17
N PRO A 140 0.56 -8.82 5.62
CA PRO A 140 1.58 -7.87 6.03
C PRO A 140 2.18 -7.12 4.83
N HIS A 141 2.54 -5.85 5.03
CA HIS A 141 3.22 -5.00 4.06
C HIS A 141 4.69 -5.42 3.84
N THR A 142 4.89 -6.58 3.23
CA THR A 142 6.21 -7.14 2.87
C THR A 142 6.75 -6.56 1.57
N SER A 143 7.99 -6.89 1.19
CA SER A 143 8.52 -6.57 -0.13
C SER A 143 7.66 -7.15 -1.26
N GLY A 144 7.16 -8.37 -1.09
CA GLY A 144 6.26 -9.03 -2.05
C GLY A 144 4.92 -8.31 -2.19
N PHE A 145 4.34 -7.82 -1.08
CA PHE A 145 3.14 -6.99 -1.12
C PHE A 145 3.36 -5.71 -1.96
N PHE A 146 4.47 -5.00 -1.74
CA PHE A 146 4.80 -3.81 -2.53
C PHE A 146 5.18 -4.12 -3.98
N ALA A 147 5.71 -5.30 -4.26
CA ALA A 147 5.98 -5.76 -5.62
C ALA A 147 4.66 -6.01 -6.38
N ARG A 148 3.68 -6.66 -5.73
CA ARG A 148 2.34 -6.86 -6.31
C ARG A 148 1.66 -5.53 -6.63
N ILE A 149 1.72 -4.56 -5.72
CA ILE A 149 1.18 -3.20 -5.99
C ILE A 149 1.83 -2.59 -7.24
N ARG A 150 3.16 -2.69 -7.37
CA ARG A 150 3.89 -2.16 -8.54
C ARG A 150 3.50 -2.88 -9.83
N ALA A 151 3.42 -4.21 -9.80
CA ALA A 151 3.00 -5.01 -10.94
C ALA A 151 1.61 -4.61 -11.45
N VAL A 152 0.64 -4.37 -10.53
CA VAL A 152 -0.68 -3.83 -10.88
C VAL A 152 -0.58 -2.47 -11.53
N ALA A 153 0.13 -1.54 -10.90
CA ALA A 153 0.25 -0.18 -11.39
C ALA A 153 0.91 -0.12 -12.78
N GLU A 154 1.95 -0.92 -13.02
CA GLU A 154 2.63 -1.06 -14.30
C GLU A 154 1.71 -1.61 -15.38
N THR A 155 0.98 -2.69 -15.08
CA THR A 155 0.02 -3.31 -16.03
C THR A 155 -1.11 -2.36 -16.40
N LEU A 156 -1.55 -1.53 -15.45
CA LEU A 156 -2.54 -0.47 -15.67
C LEU A 156 -1.96 0.79 -16.35
N GLY A 157 -0.65 0.86 -16.56
CA GLY A 157 0.01 2.02 -17.16
C GLY A 157 -0.03 3.28 -16.27
N VAL A 158 -0.12 3.12 -14.95
CA VAL A 158 -0.22 4.20 -13.95
C VAL A 158 0.95 4.14 -12.96
N GLY A 159 2.18 4.08 -13.48
CA GLY A 159 3.46 3.79 -12.77
C GLY A 159 3.90 4.73 -11.64
N PHE A 160 2.97 5.34 -10.92
CA PHE A 160 3.19 6.27 -9.82
C PHE A 160 3.14 5.62 -8.44
N VAL A 161 2.81 4.33 -8.33
CA VAL A 161 2.55 3.67 -7.05
C VAL A 161 3.84 3.18 -6.39
N ALA A 162 4.56 4.11 -5.76
CA ALA A 162 5.58 3.82 -4.76
C ALA A 162 4.98 4.09 -3.36
N PRO A 163 5.35 3.33 -2.31
CA PRO A 163 4.79 3.54 -0.99
C PRO A 163 5.05 4.96 -0.49
N PRO A 164 4.07 5.63 0.16
CA PRO A 164 4.35 6.86 0.87
C PRO A 164 5.43 6.57 1.92
N LYS A 165 6.53 7.35 1.88
CA LYS A 165 7.58 7.32 2.91
C LYS A 165 6.87 7.41 4.26
N ARG A 166 7.04 6.43 5.15
CA ARG A 166 6.62 6.55 6.55
C ARG A 166 7.17 7.88 7.04
N GLU A 167 6.30 8.86 7.29
CA GLU A 167 6.68 9.97 8.16
C GLU A 167 6.88 9.31 9.52
N ALA A 168 8.14 9.05 9.84
CA ALA A 168 8.53 8.60 11.16
C ALA A 168 8.18 9.74 12.12
N SER A 169 7.03 9.63 12.78
CA SER A 169 6.79 10.32 14.04
C SER A 169 7.78 9.75 15.05
N ILE A 170 8.98 10.34 15.11
CA ILE A 170 9.96 10.07 16.16
C ILE A 170 9.45 10.78 17.42
N GLY A 171 8.66 10.06 18.20
CA GLY A 171 8.45 10.25 19.63
C GLY A 171 8.67 8.90 20.29
N PRO A 172 9.36 8.83 21.45
CA PRO A 172 10.08 7.64 21.86
C PRO A 172 9.14 6.45 22.10
N LEU A 173 9.44 5.32 21.45
CA LEU A 173 8.89 4.03 21.79
C LEU A 173 9.29 3.71 23.23
N ARG A 174 8.31 3.69 24.14
CA ARG A 174 8.40 2.84 25.33
C ARG A 174 8.28 1.39 24.85
N ALA A 175 9.44 0.75 24.73
CA ALA A 175 9.52 -0.70 24.81
C ALA A 175 9.07 -1.11 26.22
N VAL A 176 8.16 -2.06 26.30
CA VAL A 176 8.02 -2.93 27.47
C VAL A 176 8.53 -4.29 26.99
N ASP A 177 9.76 -4.59 27.39
CA ASP A 177 10.21 -5.81 28.10
C ASP A 177 9.61 -7.13 27.61
N ASP A 178 10.35 -8.17 27.22
CA ASP A 178 11.58 -8.71 27.80
C ASP A 178 12.33 -9.58 26.77
N VAL A 179 13.66 -9.43 26.66
CA VAL A 179 14.66 -10.52 26.78
C VAL A 179 16.02 -9.86 27.01
N VAL A 180 16.58 -10.11 28.20
CA VAL A 180 17.91 -9.69 28.67
C VAL A 180 19.03 -10.43 27.90
N PRO A 181 20.21 -9.81 27.65
CA PRO A 181 21.18 -10.23 26.63
C PRO A 181 22.31 -11.12 27.19
N PRO A 182 23.13 -11.79 26.36
CA PRO A 182 24.50 -12.09 26.74
C PRO A 182 25.41 -10.89 26.42
N GLY A 183 26.31 -10.60 27.36
CA GLY A 183 27.13 -9.38 27.45
C GLY A 183 28.40 -9.34 26.56
N PRO A 184 29.44 -8.59 26.97
CA PRO A 184 29.96 -7.52 26.12
C PRO A 184 31.42 -7.70 25.67
N SER A 185 31.80 -7.10 24.52
CA SER A 185 33.11 -6.46 24.29
C SER A 185 33.07 -5.66 22.97
N ARG A 186 33.00 -4.31 23.00
CA ARG A 186 34.10 -3.32 22.74
C ARG A 186 34.82 -3.56 21.38
N LEU A 187 34.92 -2.63 20.41
CA LEU A 187 35.38 -1.22 20.44
C LEU A 187 34.86 -0.38 19.23
N ARG A 188 35.30 0.89 19.17
CA ARG A 188 34.77 2.09 18.48
C ARG A 188 35.32 2.33 17.03
N PRO A 189 35.37 3.58 16.50
CA PRO A 189 34.80 3.97 15.21
C PRO A 189 35.80 4.01 14.04
N GLY A 190 35.33 3.74 12.82
CA GLY A 190 36.13 3.94 11.60
C GLY A 190 35.77 2.91 10.53
N GLY A 191 34.90 3.31 9.60
CA GLY A 191 34.68 2.59 8.35
C GLY A 191 34.93 3.56 7.22
N THR A 192 35.90 3.24 6.36
CA THR A 192 36.35 4.05 5.23
C THR A 192 35.22 4.34 4.26
N ASP A 193 35.26 5.51 3.61
CA ASP A 193 34.21 5.91 2.68
C ASP A 193 34.01 4.89 1.53
N PRO A 194 32.77 4.74 1.04
CA PRO A 194 32.45 3.77 0.01
C PRO A 194 33.22 4.02 -1.29
N PRO A 195 33.55 2.94 -2.04
CA PRO A 195 34.29 3.01 -3.29
C PRO A 195 33.55 3.84 -4.35
N THR A 196 34.33 4.48 -5.21
CA THR A 196 33.93 5.62 -6.05
C THR A 196 32.73 5.32 -6.95
N TRP A 197 32.59 4.09 -7.44
CA TRP A 197 31.48 3.68 -8.30
C TRP A 197 30.10 3.78 -7.62
N ILE A 198 30.03 3.68 -6.29
CA ILE A 198 28.78 3.87 -5.52
C ILE A 198 28.38 5.35 -5.47
N ARG A 199 29.35 6.27 -5.43
CA ARG A 199 29.10 7.72 -5.41
C ARG A 199 28.64 8.21 -6.78
N ASP A 200 29.19 7.66 -7.85
CA ASP A 200 28.86 8.03 -9.22
C ASP A 200 27.41 7.62 -9.57
N GLN A 201 26.94 6.49 -9.04
CA GLN A 201 25.55 6.06 -9.20
C GLN A 201 24.55 6.98 -8.47
N ILE A 202 24.93 7.54 -7.31
CA ILE A 202 24.13 8.50 -6.56
C ILE A 202 24.10 9.88 -7.26
N ALA A 203 25.23 10.31 -7.84
CA ALA A 203 25.33 11.57 -8.57
C ALA A 203 24.51 11.58 -9.87
N ALA A 204 24.44 10.44 -10.58
CA ALA A 204 23.63 10.28 -11.79
C ALA A 204 22.11 10.35 -11.52
N LEU A 205 21.67 10.02 -10.30
CA LEU A 205 20.26 10.07 -9.92
C LEU A 205 19.78 11.46 -9.48
N PHE A 206 20.69 12.37 -9.11
CA PHE A 206 20.29 13.60 -8.38
C PHE A 206 20.93 14.92 -8.83
N GLY A 207 21.62 15.01 -9.98
CA GLY A 207 22.02 16.28 -10.64
C GLY A 207 22.39 17.47 -9.72
N ARG A 208 23.71 17.69 -9.53
CA ARG A 208 24.32 18.59 -8.51
C ARG A 208 23.64 19.95 -8.31
N LYS A 209 23.55 20.39 -7.04
CA LYS A 209 23.56 21.82 -6.67
C LYS A 209 24.79 22.14 -5.83
N GLU A 210 25.50 23.18 -6.26
CA GLU A 210 26.75 23.72 -5.74
C GLU A 210 26.52 24.79 -4.64
N PRO A 211 27.57 25.12 -3.86
CA PRO A 211 27.49 25.42 -2.43
C PRO A 211 27.12 26.86 -2.04
#